data_AF-A0A7S0HAF5-F1
#
_entry.id   AF-A0A7S0HAF5-F1
#
_cell.length_a   1.000
_cell.length_b   1.000
_cell.length_c   1.000
_cell.angle_alpha   90.00
_cell.angle_beta   90.00
_cell.angle_gamma   90.00
#
_symmetry.space_group_name_H-M   'P 1'
#
loop_
_entity.id
_entity.type
_entity.pdbx_description
1 polymer ?
#
loop_
_entity_poly.entity_id
_entity_poly.type
_entity_poly.pdbx_seq_one_letter_code
_entity_poly.pdbx_strand_id
1 'polypeptide(L)'
;RIEALLDPGAPFLELSTLAGHELYGEEHVPSGGIVTGIGSVHGRLCMIVANDATVRGGTYYPITVKKHLRAQEIAAENRLPCIYLVDSGGANLPRQADVFPDREHFGRIFFNQARMSAAAIPQLAVVLGSCTAGGAGGPGT
;
A
#
# COMPACT_ATOMS: atom_id res chain seq x y z
N ARG A 1 -9.09 -11.19 2.25
CA ARG A 1 -8.32 -11.02 1.00
C ARG A 1 -6.88 -11.48 1.17
N ILE A 2 -6.13 -10.90 2.12
CA ILE A 2 -4.74 -11.32 2.42
C ILE A 2 -4.66 -12.80 2.78
N GLU A 3 -5.50 -13.28 3.71
CA GLU A 3 -5.53 -14.71 4.10
C GLU A 3 -5.75 -15.67 2.93
N ALA A 4 -6.56 -15.28 1.93
CA ALA A 4 -6.82 -16.11 0.75
C ALA A 4 -5.66 -16.08 -0.26
N LEU A 5 -4.76 -15.10 -0.17
CA LEU A 5 -3.56 -14.98 -0.99
C LEU A 5 -2.38 -15.75 -0.38
N LEU A 6 -2.30 -15.81 0.95
CA LEU A 6 -1.23 -16.49 1.67
C LEU A 6 -1.30 -18.00 1.50
N ASP A 7 -0.14 -18.64 1.59
CA ASP A 7 -0.07 -20.10 1.67
C ASP A 7 -0.84 -20.60 2.92
N PRO A 8 -1.57 -21.73 2.84
CA PRO A 8 -2.37 -22.22 3.95
C PRO A 8 -1.57 -22.40 5.25
N GLY A 9 -2.00 -21.73 6.32
CA GLY A 9 -1.35 -21.77 7.63
C GLY A 9 -0.06 -20.97 7.74
N ALA A 10 0.35 -20.23 6.69
CA ALA A 10 1.53 -19.39 6.76
C ALA A 10 1.32 -18.20 7.71
N PRO A 11 2.35 -17.80 8.47
CA PRO A 11 2.28 -16.62 9.31
C PRO A 11 2.23 -15.35 8.44
N PHE A 12 1.61 -14.30 8.97
CA PHE A 12 1.62 -12.96 8.40
C PHE A 12 2.22 -11.98 9.40
N LEU A 13 3.32 -11.35 9.03
CA LEU A 13 3.94 -10.29 9.81
C LEU A 13 3.33 -8.96 9.39
N GLU A 14 2.27 -8.54 10.07
CA GLU A 14 1.64 -7.24 9.83
C GLU A 14 2.50 -6.08 10.35
N LEU A 15 2.54 -4.98 9.61
CA LEU A 15 3.33 -3.79 9.89
C LEU A 15 2.45 -2.61 10.27
N SER A 16 2.85 -1.89 11.31
CA SER A 16 2.28 -0.58 11.67
C SER A 16 0.75 -0.62 11.82
N THR A 17 0.23 -1.59 12.57
CA THR A 17 -1.20 -1.78 12.85
C THR A 17 -1.86 -0.55 13.49
N LEU A 18 -1.09 0.21 14.28
CA LEU A 18 -1.52 1.44 14.96
C LEU A 18 -1.41 2.70 14.08
N ALA A 19 -1.06 2.58 12.80
CA ALA A 19 -1.05 3.74 11.92
C ALA A 19 -2.42 4.43 11.89
N GLY A 20 -2.44 5.76 11.95
CA GLY A 20 -3.67 6.55 11.96
C GLY A 20 -4.31 6.72 13.34
N HIS A 21 -3.86 5.99 14.36
CA HIS A 21 -4.44 6.07 15.71
C HIS A 21 -4.28 7.49 16.29
N GLU A 22 -5.41 8.12 16.65
CA GLU A 22 -5.49 9.46 17.23
C GLU A 22 -4.85 10.61 16.42
N LEU A 23 -4.51 10.37 15.13
CA LEU A 23 -3.80 11.35 14.30
C LEU A 23 -4.71 12.39 13.64
N TYR A 24 -6.00 12.12 13.50
CA TYR A 24 -6.93 12.94 12.70
C TYR A 24 -8.14 13.45 13.49
N GLY A 25 -7.97 13.67 14.80
CA GLY A 25 -9.04 14.14 15.67
C GLY A 25 -10.18 13.13 15.72
N GLU A 26 -11.38 13.55 15.31
CA GLU A 26 -12.58 12.69 15.29
C GLU A 26 -12.59 11.70 14.10
N GLU A 27 -11.75 11.91 13.08
CA GLU A 27 -11.67 11.01 11.92
C GLU A 27 -10.93 9.72 12.28
N HIS A 28 -11.66 8.60 12.36
CA HIS A 28 -11.05 7.29 12.58
C HIS A 28 -10.48 6.75 11.25
N VAL A 29 -9.16 6.54 11.22
CA VAL A 29 -8.43 5.96 10.08
C VAL A 29 -7.63 4.73 10.55
N PRO A 30 -8.30 3.59 10.82
CA PRO A 30 -7.63 2.45 11.43
C PRO A 30 -6.57 1.87 10.49
N SER A 31 -5.42 1.48 11.04
CA SER A 31 -4.26 0.97 10.29
C SER A 31 -3.77 1.92 9.17
N GLY A 32 -4.20 3.19 9.18
CA GLY A 32 -3.94 4.15 8.12
C GLY A 32 -4.72 3.89 6.82
N GLY A 33 -5.81 3.09 6.86
CA GLY A 33 -6.60 2.72 5.68
C GLY A 33 -5.89 1.76 4.72
N ILE A 34 -4.80 1.13 5.18
CA ILE A 34 -3.99 0.20 4.40
C ILE A 34 -3.37 -0.85 5.32
N VAL A 35 -3.54 -2.12 4.98
CA VAL A 35 -2.88 -3.23 5.64
C VAL A 35 -1.61 -3.55 4.87
N THR A 36 -0.47 -3.56 5.56
CA THR A 36 0.82 -3.91 4.95
C THR A 36 1.49 -4.99 5.79
N GLY A 37 2.22 -5.91 5.14
CA GLY A 37 2.91 -6.96 5.86
C GLY A 37 3.62 -7.94 4.95
N ILE A 38 4.34 -8.87 5.58
CA ILE A 38 5.11 -9.90 4.88
C ILE A 38 4.48 -11.26 5.13
N GLY A 39 4.29 -12.03 4.07
CA GLY A 39 3.80 -13.41 4.17
C GLY A 39 4.23 -14.26 2.99
N SER A 40 4.07 -15.57 3.12
CA SER A 40 4.42 -16.54 2.06
C SER A 40 3.30 -16.66 1.04
N VAL A 41 3.64 -16.55 -0.24
CA VAL A 41 2.76 -16.79 -1.39
C VAL A 41 3.48 -17.72 -2.36
N HIS A 42 2.96 -18.93 -2.56
CA HIS A 42 3.61 -20.00 -3.33
C HIS A 42 5.06 -20.27 -2.88
N GLY A 43 5.29 -20.34 -1.57
CA GLY A 43 6.59 -20.61 -0.96
C GLY A 43 7.59 -19.44 -1.04
N ARG A 44 7.15 -18.24 -1.41
CA ARG A 44 7.99 -17.04 -1.51
C ARG A 44 7.51 -15.97 -0.55
N LEU A 45 8.42 -15.38 0.22
CA LEU A 45 8.10 -14.22 1.05
C LEU A 45 7.84 -13.00 0.15
N CYS A 46 6.67 -12.40 0.31
CA CYS A 46 6.21 -11.25 -0.45
C CYS A 46 5.83 -10.12 0.50
N MET A 47 6.12 -8.88 0.10
CA MET A 47 5.50 -7.71 0.69
C MET A 47 4.08 -7.59 0.12
N ILE A 48 3.09 -7.56 0.99
CA ILE A 48 1.67 -7.41 0.62
C ILE A 48 1.23 -6.02 1.09
N VAL A 49 0.60 -5.27 0.19
CA VAL A 49 0.08 -3.92 0.43
C VAL A 49 -1.38 -3.90 -0.02
N ALA A 50 -2.32 -3.82 0.92
CA ALA A 50 -3.74 -3.95 0.64
C ALA A 50 -4.52 -2.74 1.17
N ASN A 51 -5.24 -2.05 0.27
CA ASN A 51 -6.13 -0.99 0.68
C ASN A 51 -7.37 -1.55 1.38
N ASP A 52 -7.85 -0.82 2.39
CA ASP A 52 -9.13 -1.10 3.03
C ASP A 52 -10.19 -0.08 2.56
N ALA A 53 -11.03 -0.51 1.62
CA ALA A 53 -12.10 0.33 1.07
C ALA A 53 -13.16 0.73 2.11
N THR A 54 -13.26 0.02 3.24
CA THR A 54 -14.19 0.37 4.33
C THR A 54 -13.72 1.59 5.13
N VAL A 55 -12.41 1.88 5.08
CA VAL A 55 -11.82 3.03 5.77
C VAL A 55 -11.87 4.25 4.85
N ARG A 56 -12.86 5.11 5.06
CA ARG A 56 -13.00 6.39 4.34
C ARG A 56 -12.94 6.20 2.80
N GLY A 57 -13.53 5.11 2.30
CA GLY A 57 -13.54 4.76 0.87
C GLY A 57 -12.17 4.34 0.31
N GLY A 58 -11.23 3.91 1.16
CA GLY A 58 -9.87 3.56 0.76
C GLY A 58 -9.03 4.77 0.33
N THR A 59 -9.41 5.98 0.75
CA THR A 59 -8.70 7.21 0.36
C THR A 59 -7.35 7.33 1.08
N TYR A 60 -6.34 7.88 0.39
CA TYR A 60 -5.01 8.08 0.95
C TYR A 60 -4.96 9.32 1.83
N TYR A 61 -4.75 9.11 3.12
CA TYR A 61 -4.34 10.12 4.09
C TYR A 61 -2.81 10.26 4.06
N PRO A 62 -2.23 11.33 4.62
CA PRO A 62 -0.78 11.46 4.74
C PRO A 62 -0.12 10.23 5.40
N ILE A 63 -0.76 9.65 6.44
CA ILE A 63 -0.25 8.44 7.08
C ILE A 63 -0.33 7.21 6.17
N THR A 64 -1.34 7.13 5.30
CA THR A 64 -1.49 6.04 4.32
C THR A 64 -0.31 6.05 3.35
N VAL A 65 0.05 7.23 2.82
CA VAL A 65 1.22 7.40 1.95
C VAL A 65 2.49 6.96 2.67
N LYS A 66 2.71 7.47 3.89
CA LYS A 66 3.89 7.14 4.69
C LYS A 66 4.00 5.64 4.98
N LYS A 67 2.89 4.99 5.34
CA LYS A 67 2.85 3.53 5.58
C LYS A 67 3.12 2.73 4.31
N HIS A 68 2.59 3.15 3.17
CA HIS A 68 2.84 2.52 1.88
C HIS A 68 4.33 2.64 1.49
N LEU A 69 4.90 3.84 1.57
CA LEU A 69 6.31 4.05 1.27
C LEU A 69 7.23 3.25 2.18
N ARG A 70 6.91 3.16 3.49
CA ARG A 70 7.66 2.32 4.42
C ARG A 70 7.60 0.83 4.04
N ALA A 71 6.46 0.34 3.56
CA ALA A 71 6.34 -1.03 3.07
C ALA A 71 7.23 -1.27 1.83
N GLN A 72 7.27 -0.32 0.89
CA GLN A 72 8.16 -0.41 -0.29
C GLN A 72 9.64 -0.32 0.07
N GLU A 73 10.00 0.51 1.04
CA GLU A 73 11.37 0.61 1.55
C GLU A 73 11.84 -0.73 2.13
N ILE A 74 11.04 -1.35 3.01
CA ILE A 74 11.31 -2.69 3.54
C ILE A 74 11.43 -3.71 2.41
N ALA A 75 10.54 -3.66 1.42
CA ALA A 75 10.58 -4.58 0.29
C ALA A 75 11.84 -4.41 -0.57
N ALA A 76 12.28 -3.17 -0.81
CA ALA A 76 13.50 -2.87 -1.56
C ALA A 76 14.76 -3.35 -0.80
N GLU A 77 14.85 -3.04 0.49
CA GLU A 77 15.97 -3.42 1.36
C GLU A 77 16.13 -4.94 1.47
N ASN A 78 15.02 -5.68 1.49
CA ASN A 78 14.99 -7.13 1.68
C ASN A 78 14.73 -7.91 0.38
N ARG A 79 14.69 -7.23 -0.77
CA ARG A 79 14.40 -7.81 -2.09
C ARG A 79 13.12 -8.65 -2.15
N LEU A 80 12.05 -8.18 -1.50
CA LEU A 80 10.75 -8.86 -1.44
C LEU A 80 9.91 -8.50 -2.68
N PRO A 81 9.39 -9.48 -3.45
CA PRO A 81 8.34 -9.23 -4.43
C PRO A 81 7.16 -8.50 -3.77
N CYS A 82 6.60 -7.51 -4.47
CA CYS A 82 5.51 -6.70 -3.96
C CYS A 82 4.18 -7.10 -4.62
N ILE A 83 3.16 -7.35 -3.81
CA ILE A 83 1.78 -7.61 -4.24
C ILE A 83 0.87 -6.51 -3.70
N TYR A 84 0.31 -5.71 -4.59
CA TYR A 84 -0.60 -4.61 -4.28
C TYR A 84 -2.05 -5.06 -4.51
N LEU A 85 -2.84 -5.14 -3.45
CA LEU A 85 -4.30 -5.36 -3.52
C LEU A 85 -4.98 -4.00 -3.53
N VAL A 86 -5.23 -3.48 -4.74
CA VAL A 86 -5.66 -2.10 -4.96
C VAL A 86 -7.18 -2.01 -4.90
N ASP A 87 -7.68 -1.21 -3.97
CA ASP A 87 -9.09 -0.89 -3.78
C ASP A 87 -9.20 0.48 -3.09
N SER A 88 -9.01 1.56 -3.87
CA SER A 88 -8.81 2.91 -3.34
C SER A 88 -9.63 3.96 -4.09
N GLY A 89 -10.34 4.81 -3.34
CA GLY A 89 -11.05 5.98 -3.86
C GLY A 89 -10.16 7.16 -4.27
N GLY A 90 -8.83 7.05 -4.17
CA GLY A 90 -7.86 8.11 -4.55
C GLY A 90 -7.29 8.89 -3.36
N ALA A 91 -6.86 10.13 -3.57
CA ALA A 91 -6.26 10.97 -2.53
C ALA A 91 -7.32 11.63 -1.64
N ASN A 92 -7.02 11.84 -0.36
CA ASN A 92 -7.86 12.65 0.53
C ASN A 92 -7.76 14.13 0.11
N LEU A 93 -8.77 14.62 -0.62
CA LEU A 93 -8.78 15.98 -1.18
C LEU A 93 -8.62 17.10 -0.14
N PRO A 94 -9.27 17.05 1.05
CA PRO A 94 -9.05 18.05 2.09
C PRO A 94 -7.58 18.18 2.54
N ARG A 95 -6.80 17.11 2.43
CA ARG A 95 -5.39 17.03 2.84
C ARG A 95 -4.44 16.87 1.66
N GLN A 96 -4.87 17.23 0.44
CA GLN A 96 -4.11 16.97 -0.80
C GLN A 96 -2.70 17.58 -0.81
N ALA A 97 -2.49 18.72 -0.14
CA ALA A 97 -1.18 19.35 0.00
C ALA A 97 -0.16 18.47 0.73
N ASP A 98 -0.63 17.62 1.65
CA ASP A 98 0.20 16.70 2.44
C ASP A 98 0.22 15.27 1.85
N VAL A 99 -0.41 15.08 0.69
CA VAL A 99 -0.56 13.78 0.03
C VAL A 99 0.08 13.77 -1.36
N PHE A 100 0.15 14.91 -2.05
CA PHE A 100 0.51 14.95 -3.47
C PHE A 100 1.88 15.55 -3.82
N PRO A 101 2.24 16.79 -3.41
CA PRO A 101 3.28 17.57 -4.11
C PRO A 101 4.74 17.23 -3.78
N ASP A 102 5.06 16.66 -2.61
CA ASP A 102 6.43 16.54 -2.14
C ASP A 102 7.12 15.21 -2.57
N ARG A 103 8.44 15.13 -2.39
CA ARG A 103 9.27 13.99 -2.81
C ARG A 103 8.91 12.66 -2.14
N GLU A 104 8.37 12.70 -0.93
CA GLU A 104 7.90 11.53 -0.17
C GLU A 104 6.36 11.44 -0.16
N HIS A 105 5.70 12.07 -1.12
CA HIS A 105 4.25 12.00 -1.28
C HIS A 105 3.85 10.92 -2.30
N PHE A 106 2.56 10.85 -2.66
CA PHE A 106 1.96 9.77 -3.42
C PHE A 106 2.73 9.36 -4.68
N GLY A 107 3.29 10.33 -5.42
CA GLY A 107 4.08 10.05 -6.63
C GLY A 107 5.32 9.19 -6.41
N ARG A 108 5.86 9.17 -5.18
CA ARG A 108 7.02 8.35 -4.81
C ARG A 108 6.74 6.86 -4.89
N ILE A 109 5.47 6.45 -4.74
CA ILE A 109 5.04 5.05 -4.87
C ILE A 109 5.41 4.51 -6.25
N PHE A 110 5.11 5.27 -7.31
CA PHE A 110 5.43 4.89 -8.70
C PHE A 110 6.93 4.91 -8.97
N PHE A 111 7.64 5.92 -8.44
CA PHE A 111 9.09 5.98 -8.54
C PHE A 111 9.74 4.74 -7.93
N ASN A 112 9.32 4.33 -6.74
CA ASN A 112 9.83 3.15 -6.05
C ASN A 112 9.49 1.86 -6.81
N GLN A 113 8.25 1.71 -7.34
CA GLN A 113 7.87 0.57 -8.17
C GLN A 113 8.76 0.45 -9.41
N ALA A 114 8.99 1.54 -10.13
CA ALA A 114 9.86 1.55 -11.31
C ALA A 114 11.31 1.17 -10.95
N ARG A 115 11.85 1.70 -9.84
CA ARG A 115 13.19 1.38 -9.36
C ARG A 115 13.33 -0.08 -8.91
N MET A 116 12.36 -0.59 -8.17
CA MET A 116 12.34 -2.00 -7.74
C MET A 116 12.22 -2.94 -8.94
N SER A 117 11.36 -2.62 -9.91
CA SER A 117 11.25 -3.38 -11.16
C SER A 117 12.58 -3.42 -11.92
N ALA A 118 13.26 -2.28 -12.06
CA ALA A 118 14.59 -2.21 -12.68
C ALA A 118 15.66 -3.02 -11.92
N ALA A 119 15.50 -3.20 -10.60
CA ALA A 119 16.34 -4.04 -9.75
C ALA A 119 15.92 -5.52 -9.72
N ALA A 120 15.03 -5.93 -10.65
CA ALA A 120 14.44 -7.27 -10.76
C ALA A 120 13.69 -7.73 -9.50
N ILE A 121 13.05 -6.80 -8.78
CA ILE A 121 12.12 -7.10 -7.68
C ILE A 121 10.69 -7.01 -8.25
N PRO A 122 9.97 -8.14 -8.41
CA PRO A 122 8.66 -8.16 -9.08
C PRO A 122 7.64 -7.24 -8.42
N GLN A 123 6.87 -6.51 -9.24
CA GLN A 123 5.77 -5.65 -8.82
C GLN A 123 4.47 -6.19 -9.43
N LEU A 124 3.55 -6.66 -8.59
CA LEU A 124 2.27 -7.26 -9.02
C LEU A 124 1.10 -6.45 -8.44
N ALA A 125 0.14 -6.06 -9.28
CA ALA A 125 -1.05 -5.36 -8.85
C ALA A 125 -2.31 -6.17 -9.17
N VAL A 126 -3.21 -6.27 -8.19
CA VAL A 126 -4.53 -6.89 -8.32
C VAL A 126 -5.56 -5.81 -8.00
N VAL A 127 -6.32 -5.39 -9.01
CA VAL A 127 -7.36 -4.36 -8.86
C VAL A 127 -8.68 -5.04 -8.49
N LEU A 128 -9.20 -4.74 -7.30
CA LEU A 128 -10.34 -5.44 -6.69
C LEU A 128 -11.60 -4.57 -6.52
N GLY A 129 -11.54 -3.31 -6.96
CA GLY A 129 -12.61 -2.35 -6.79
C GLY A 129 -12.31 -1.02 -7.47
N SER A 130 -12.75 0.10 -6.88
CA SER A 130 -12.52 1.42 -7.46
C SER A 130 -11.03 1.74 -7.56
N CYS A 131 -10.63 2.29 -8.70
CA CYS A 131 -9.29 2.77 -8.96
C CYS A 131 -9.40 4.13 -9.65
N THR A 132 -9.67 5.18 -8.87
CA THR A 132 -9.92 6.53 -9.40
C THR A 132 -8.74 7.47 -9.11
N ALA A 133 -8.32 8.21 -10.15
CA ALA A 133 -7.22 9.19 -10.13
C ALA A 133 -5.86 8.61 -9.71
N GLY A 134 -5.17 9.16 -8.70
CA GLY A 134 -3.79 8.82 -8.35
C GLY A 134 -3.49 7.31 -8.26
N GLY A 135 -4.44 6.45 -7.90
CA GLY A 135 -4.27 4.99 -7.89
C GLY A 135 -4.16 4.31 -9.26
N ALA A 136 -4.51 5.00 -10.36
CA ALA A 136 -4.56 4.46 -11.72
C ALA A 136 -3.19 4.33 -12.42
N GLY A 137 -2.08 4.49 -11.69
CA GLY A 137 -0.72 4.34 -12.22
C GLY A 137 -0.29 2.91 -12.60
N GLY A 138 -1.22 2.01 -12.96
CA GLY A 138 -0.94 0.75 -13.67
C GLY A 138 -2.22 -0.01 -14.10
N PRO A 139 -2.23 -0.80 -15.21
CA PRO A 139 -1.13 -1.18 -16.09
C PRO A 139 -1.26 -0.57 -17.51
N GLY A 140 -0.19 0.07 -18.00
CA GLY A 140 -0.05 0.45 -19.40
C GLY A 140 1.26 -0.10 -19.95
N THR A 141 1.13 -1.16 -20.77
CA THR A 141 2.11 -1.76 -21.72
C THR A 141 3.56 -1.92 -21.29
#